data_AF-A0A1D2X894-F1
#
_entry.id   AF-A0A1D2X894-F1
#
_cell.length_a   1.000
_cell.length_b   1.000
_cell.length_c   1.000
_cell.angle_alpha   90.00
_cell.angle_beta   90.00
_cell.angle_gamma   90.00
#
_symmetry.space_group_name_H-M   'P 1'
#
loop_
_entity.id
_entity.type
_entity.pdbx_description
1 polymer ?
#
loop_
_entity_poly.entity_id
_entity_poly.type
_entity_poly.pdbx_seq_one_letter_code
_entity_poly.pdbx_strand_id
1 'polypeptide(L)' 'MVDTIPPRERPEWVEMAKGQHKMEKFVLQLQIDRISKKLNSGDTSERDAVDELYGYFEKYPKGFQSDLTQIFKSW' A
#
# COMPACT_ATOMS: atom_id res chain seq x y z
N MET A 1 -7.39 -5.43 19.76
CA MET A 1 -6.06 -5.27 19.13
C MET A 1 -6.12 -3.93 18.42
N VAL A 2 -5.15 -3.04 18.62
CA VAL A 2 -5.12 -1.80 17.81
C VAL A 2 -4.55 -2.22 16.47
N ASP A 3 -5.38 -2.26 15.43
CA ASP A 3 -4.92 -2.64 14.11
C ASP A 3 -3.89 -1.61 13.63
N THR A 4 -2.63 -2.02 13.59
CA THR A 4 -1.52 -1.14 13.22
C THR A 4 -1.54 -0.73 11.75
N ILE A 5 -2.34 -1.41 10.93
CA ILE A 5 -2.54 -1.14 9.50
C ILE A 5 -4.03 -1.18 9.14
N PRO A 6 -4.48 -0.42 8.12
CA PRO A 6 -5.88 -0.41 7.68
C PRO A 6 -6.38 -1.76 7.18
N PRO A 7 -7.69 -2.05 7.26
CA PRO A 7 -8.30 -3.25 6.67
C PRO A 7 -8.02 -3.36 5.17
N ARG A 8 -7.71 -4.57 4.70
CA ARG A 8 -7.35 -4.84 3.29
C ARG A 8 -8.46 -4.50 2.28
N GLU A 9 -9.71 -4.58 2.71
CA GLU A 9 -10.89 -4.38 1.85
C GLU A 9 -11.09 -2.92 1.42
N ARG A 10 -10.31 -2.01 1.99
CA ARG A 10 -10.39 -0.59 1.71
C ARG A 10 -9.94 -0.24 0.28
N PRO A 11 -10.72 0.55 -0.48
CA PRO A 11 -10.42 0.90 -1.86
C PRO A 11 -9.10 1.66 -2.01
N GLU A 12 -8.68 2.39 -0.98
CA GLU A 12 -7.43 3.16 -0.96
C GLU A 12 -6.20 2.26 -1.18
N TRP A 13 -6.27 0.96 -0.85
CA TRP A 13 -5.21 0.01 -1.17
C TRP A 13 -5.03 -0.21 -2.68
N VAL A 14 -6.14 -0.29 -3.42
CA VAL A 14 -6.12 -0.43 -4.88
C VAL A 14 -5.61 0.85 -5.52
N GLU A 15 -6.05 2.01 -5.03
CA GLU A 15 -5.56 3.31 -5.48
C GLU A 15 -4.05 3.45 -5.23
N MET A 16 -3.57 2.98 -4.08
CA MET A 16 -2.15 2.96 -3.75
C MET A 16 -1.37 2.02 -4.67
N ALA A 17 -1.87 0.80 -4.89
CA ALA A 17 -1.26 -0.14 -5.83
C ALA A 17 -1.21 0.42 -7.27
N LYS A 18 -2.17 1.25 -7.66
CA LYS A 18 -2.18 1.98 -8.94
C LYS A 18 -1.21 3.16 -8.98
N GLY A 19 -0.64 3.56 -7.84
CA GLY A 19 0.28 4.71 -7.74
C GLY A 19 -0.44 6.06 -7.66
N GLN A 20 -1.71 6.09 -7.26
CA GLN A 20 -2.50 7.32 -7.12
C GLN A 20 -2.19 8.10 -5.84
N HIS A 21 -1.52 7.47 -4.88
CA HIS A 21 -1.08 8.08 -3.62
C HIS A 21 0.44 8.22 -3.59
N LYS A 22 0.93 9.43 -3.36
CA LYS A 22 2.36 9.69 -3.11
C LYS A 22 2.67 9.49 -1.64
N MET A 23 3.77 8.80 -1.36
CA MET A 23 4.28 8.60 0.01
C MET A 23 5.35 9.63 0.32
N GLU A 24 5.45 10.05 1.58
CA GLU A 24 6.57 10.88 2.02
C GLU A 24 7.85 10.04 2.09
N LYS A 25 7.74 8.78 2.50
CA LYS A 25 8.89 7.88 2.58
C LYS A 25 9.28 7.33 1.21
N PHE A 26 10.50 7.65 0.79
CA PHE A 26 11.06 7.19 -0.48
C PHE A 26 11.05 5.67 -0.64
N VAL A 27 11.31 4.92 0.43
CA VAL A 27 11.28 3.45 0.41
C VAL A 27 9.87 2.91 0.10
N LEU A 28 8.83 3.55 0.64
CA LEU A 28 7.45 3.19 0.34
C LEU A 28 7.07 3.55 -1.09
N GLN A 29 7.42 4.77 -1.52
CA GLN A 29 7.20 5.20 -2.89
C GLN A 29 7.82 4.22 -3.89
N LEU A 30 9.06 3.76 -3.64
CA LEU A 30 9.72 2.77 -4.48
C LEU A 30 8.99 1.42 -4.54
N GLN A 31 8.37 0.97 -3.43
CA GLN A 31 7.59 -0.28 -3.46
C GLN A 31 6.30 -0.10 -4.25
N ILE A 32 5.60 1.01 -4.03
CA ILE A 32 4.39 1.35 -4.78
C ILE A 32 4.68 1.47 -6.27
N ASP A 33 5.75 2.17 -6.65
CA ASP A 33 6.14 2.34 -8.04
C ASP A 33 6.46 0.98 -8.70
N ARG A 34 7.10 0.06 -7.97
CA ARG A 34 7.35 -1.31 -8.45
C ARG A 34 6.05 -2.07 -8.67
N ILE A 35 5.13 -2.03 -7.70
CA ILE A 35 3.84 -2.74 -7.78
C ILE A 35 2.96 -2.14 -8.87
N SER A 36 2.85 -0.81 -8.94
CA SER A 36 2.15 -0.07 -9.99
C SER A 36 2.71 -0.41 -11.37
N LYS A 37 4.05 -0.48 -11.51
CA LYS A 37 4.66 -0.89 -12.78
C LYS A 37 4.27 -2.31 -13.19
N LYS A 38 4.31 -3.28 -12.27
CA LYS A 38 3.86 -4.66 -12.52
C LYS A 38 2.37 -4.72 -12.89
N LEU A 39 1.56 -3.90 -12.24
CA LEU A 39 0.12 -3.85 -12.49
C LEU A 39 -0.16 -3.27 -13.88
N ASN A 40 0.54 -2.19 -14.25
CA ASN A 40 0.41 -1.54 -15.55
C ASN A 40 0.99 -2.37 -16.70
N SER A 41 2.00 -3.22 -16.46
CA SER A 41 2.51 -4.17 -17.45
C SER A 41 1.61 -5.40 -17.63
N GLY A 42 0.65 -5.62 -16.73
CA GLY A 42 -0.17 -6.83 -16.69
C GLY A 42 0.56 -8.05 -16.12
N ASP A 43 1.74 -7.86 -15.49
CA ASP A 43 2.51 -8.93 -14.85
C ASP A 43 1.86 -9.42 -13.55
N THR A 44 0.96 -8.63 -12.96
CA THR A 44 0.22 -8.97 -11.73
C THR A 44 -1.24 -8.50 -11.81
N SER A 45 -2.13 -9.14 -11.05
CA SER A 45 -3.52 -8.70 -10.92
C SER A 45 -3.68 -7.62 -9.84
N GLU A 46 -4.76 -6.83 -9.89
CA GLU A 46 -5.05 -5.84 -8.84
C GLU A 46 -5.10 -6.47 -7.44
N ARG A 47 -5.66 -7.69 -7.35
CA ARG A 47 -5.76 -8.43 -6.10
C ARG A 47 -4.39 -8.82 -5.56
N ASP A 48 -3.52 -9.34 -6.41
CA ASP A 48 -2.17 -9.80 -6.04
C ASP A 48 -1.27 -8.60 -5.72
N ALA A 49 -1.41 -7.49 -6.44
CA ALA A 49 -0.74 -6.23 -6.14
C ALA A 49 -1.10 -5.70 -4.74
N VAL A 50 -2.39 -5.73 -4.39
CA VAL A 50 -2.86 -5.36 -3.05
C VAL A 50 -2.36 -6.36 -2.00
N ASP A 51 -2.33 -7.67 -2.29
CA ASP A 51 -1.76 -8.68 -1.39
C ASP A 51 -0.28 -8.44 -1.09
N GLU A 52 0.53 -8.20 -2.14
CA GLU A 52 1.96 -7.94 -2.03
C GLU A 52 2.22 -6.69 -1.18
N LEU A 53 1.45 -5.63 -1.45
CA LEU A 53 1.55 -4.36 -0.76
C LEU A 53 1.10 -4.50 0.71
N TYR A 54 -0.06 -5.11 0.96
CA TYR A 54 -0.59 -5.34 2.31
C TYR A 54 0.38 -6.16 3.17
N GLY A 55 0.91 -7.27 2.64
CA GLY A 55 1.88 -8.11 3.33
C GLY A 55 3.21 -7.40 3.60
N TYR A 56 3.58 -6.41 2.79
CA TYR A 56 4.74 -5.56 3.06
C TYR A 56 4.51 -4.65 4.27
N PHE A 57 3.34 -4.02 4.35
CA PHE A 57 2.96 -3.17 5.48
C PHE A 57 2.77 -3.97 6.78
N GLU A 58 2.26 -5.20 6.69
CA GLU A 58 2.11 -6.11 7.84
C GLU A 58 3.47 -6.52 8.44
N LYS A 59 4.52 -6.65 7.63
CA LYS A 59 5.88 -6.97 8.11
C LYS A 59 6.56 -5.80 8.83
N TYR A 60 6.21 -4.56 8.50
CA TYR A 60 6.86 -3.35 9.03
C TYR A 60 5.87 -2.25 9.46
N PRO A 61 4.88 -2.55 10.31
CA PRO A 61 3.77 -1.64 10.62
C PRO A 61 4.23 -0.30 11.22
N LYS A 62 5.21 -0.33 12.13
CA LYS A 62 5.74 0.86 12.80
C LYS A 62 6.43 1.84 11.86
N GLY A 63 7.00 1.33 10.76
CA GLY A 63 7.73 2.15 9.80
C GLY A 63 6.82 3.03 8.95
N PHE A 64 5.54 2.69 8.86
CA PHE A 64 4.65 3.20 7.81
C PHE A 64 3.32 3.74 8.33
N GLN A 65 3.10 3.66 9.64
CA GLN A 65 1.89 4.16 10.29
C GLN A 65 1.60 5.64 9.97
N SER A 66 2.63 6.48 9.86
CA SER A 66 2.49 7.89 9.49
C SER A 66 1.87 8.08 8.10
N ASP A 67 2.43 7.40 7.09
CA ASP A 67 1.99 7.50 5.70
C ASP A 67 0.60 6.86 5.53
N LEU A 68 0.37 5.70 6.16
CA LEU A 68 -0.95 5.06 6.17
C LEU A 68 -2.01 5.94 6.84
N THR A 69 -1.65 6.67 7.90
CA THR A 69 -2.58 7.62 8.55
C THR A 69 -2.93 8.78 7.62
N GLN A 70 -2.00 9.29 6.83
CA GLN A 70 -2.30 10.37 5.88
C GLN A 70 -3.30 9.94 4.80
N ILE A 71 -3.22 8.68 4.35
CA ILE A 71 -4.02 8.16 3.24
C ILE A 71 -5.37 7.65 3.71
N PHE A 72 -5.36 6.77 4.71
CA PHE A 72 -6.56 6.09 5.20
C PHE A 72 -7.29 6.88 6.29
N LYS A 73 -6.64 7.92 6.86
CA LYS A 73 -7.14 8.86 7.89
C LYS A 73 -7.48 8.20 9.25
N SER A 74 -8.30 7.15 9.26
CA SER A 74 -8.70 6.39 10.44
C SER A 74 -9.15 4.99 10.07
N TRP A 75 -8.87 3.99 10.90
CA TRP A 75 -9.31 2.60 10.76
C TRP A 75 -9.38 1.88 12.11
#